data_AF-A0A173YHG5-F1
#
_entry.id   AF-A0A173YHG5-F1
#
_cell.length_a   1.000
_cell.length_b   1.000
_cell.length_c   1.000
_cell.angle_alpha   90.00
_cell.angle_beta   90.00
_cell.angle_gamma   90.00
#
_symmetry.space_group_name_H-M   'P 1'
#
loop_
_entity.id
_entity.type
_entity.pdbx_description
1 polymer ?
#
loop_
_entity_poly.entity_id
_entity_poly.type
_entity_poly.pdbx_seq_one_letter_code
_entity_poly.pdbx_strand_id
1 'polypeptide(L)'
;MMKVLIVIMMAGMWCMLPEKASAADPVIRVLLTTTDFNSRYHQEITVSYDGKEITYTAEEVKKQGDKVRIPAQKDGIRILSIQRQSGTPVYDGSIEIIPKAEGLIIVNELFLEKYLTRVVPSEMPATYEKEALKAQAVCARTYAWKQIQEQRLHELEADVDDTVNFQVYGNMEPQKAATEAVRETEGQILCQNGEAVEAYYFSTSAGVTSTDEIWGSDEAAPYLRSVPCKFDEEEPWSSWIVELPWKMLEDRIREKGEGTVLRSVTVTRRSESGAATALEAVSDKDSCIIENEYEIRKFLAPVNCMITEKDGTETAGGSLLPSAYFELERTQNGNLQVRGKGYGHGVGMSQTGADKMAEQGYDYREILDYFFRNITVENLG
;
A
#
# COMPACT_ATOMS: atom_id res chain seq x y z
N MET A 1 20.23 -78.73 -26.93
CA MET A 1 19.27 -77.66 -27.25
C MET A 1 18.80 -77.02 -25.96
N MET A 2 19.27 -75.83 -25.60
CA MET A 2 18.45 -74.77 -25.00
C MET A 2 19.28 -73.50 -24.86
N LYS A 3 18.61 -72.40 -25.18
CA LYS A 3 19.14 -71.08 -25.53
C LYS A 3 19.65 -70.33 -24.30
N VAL A 4 20.80 -69.69 -24.46
CA VAL A 4 21.24 -68.56 -23.62
C VAL A 4 20.35 -67.37 -23.99
N LEU A 5 19.53 -66.90 -23.06
CA LEU A 5 18.69 -65.71 -23.23
C LEU A 5 19.42 -64.51 -22.61
N ILE A 6 19.83 -63.59 -23.47
CA ILE A 6 20.38 -62.28 -23.13
C ILE A 6 19.26 -61.44 -22.54
N VAL A 7 19.42 -60.96 -21.31
CA VAL A 7 18.54 -59.95 -20.71
C VAL A 7 18.98 -58.60 -21.22
N ILE A 8 18.17 -58.01 -22.10
CA ILE A 8 18.32 -56.63 -22.57
C ILE A 8 17.74 -55.71 -21.49
N MET A 9 18.60 -54.83 -20.99
CA MET A 9 18.25 -53.73 -20.08
C MET A 9 17.35 -52.73 -20.84
N MET A 10 16.06 -52.64 -20.50
CA MET A 10 15.21 -51.54 -20.97
C MET A 10 15.46 -50.31 -20.09
N ALA A 11 16.01 -49.26 -20.70
CA ALA A 11 16.07 -47.94 -20.11
C ALA A 11 14.64 -47.38 -19.98
N GLY A 12 14.24 -47.09 -18.74
CA GLY A 12 13.00 -46.41 -18.44
C GLY A 12 13.03 -44.98 -18.94
N MET A 13 12.09 -44.66 -19.83
CA MET A 13 11.82 -43.32 -20.33
C MET A 13 11.23 -42.49 -19.18
N TRP A 14 12.06 -41.66 -18.54
CA TRP A 14 11.57 -40.59 -17.67
C TRP A 14 10.98 -39.50 -18.57
N CYS A 15 9.66 -39.41 -18.58
CA CYS A 15 8.96 -38.22 -19.05
C CYS A 15 9.41 -37.04 -18.19
N MET A 16 10.28 -36.19 -18.75
CA MET A 16 10.41 -34.81 -18.28
C MET A 16 9.05 -34.15 -18.45
N LEU A 17 8.43 -33.77 -17.34
CA LEU A 17 7.34 -32.80 -17.35
C LEU A 17 7.88 -31.51 -17.97
N PRO A 18 7.13 -30.82 -18.84
CA PRO A 18 7.58 -29.56 -19.39
C PRO A 18 7.74 -28.56 -18.23
N GLU A 19 8.94 -27.96 -18.13
CA GLU A 19 9.13 -26.73 -17.36
C GLU A 19 8.05 -25.75 -17.82
N LYS A 20 7.13 -25.38 -16.91
CA LYS A 20 6.17 -24.31 -17.17
C LYS A 20 7.01 -23.08 -17.56
N ALA A 21 6.82 -22.60 -18.79
CA ALA A 21 7.38 -21.32 -19.21
C ALA A 21 7.00 -20.28 -18.16
N SER A 22 7.99 -19.63 -17.54
CA SER A 22 7.76 -18.42 -16.76
C SER A 22 7.03 -17.44 -17.67
N ALA A 23 5.88 -16.92 -17.24
CA ALA A 23 5.30 -15.76 -17.91
C ALA A 23 6.37 -14.66 -17.97
N ALA A 24 6.35 -13.87 -19.04
CA ALA A 24 7.23 -12.71 -19.12
C ALA A 24 6.87 -11.75 -17.97
N ASP A 25 7.88 -11.25 -17.26
CA ASP A 25 7.73 -10.22 -16.21
C ASP A 25 6.89 -9.06 -16.78
N PRO A 26 5.68 -8.82 -16.26
CA PRO A 26 4.79 -7.82 -16.82
C PRO A 26 5.33 -6.41 -16.60
N VAL A 27 4.87 -5.48 -17.42
CA VAL A 27 5.20 -4.06 -17.28
C VAL A 27 4.12 -3.38 -16.44
N ILE A 28 4.54 -2.54 -15.50
CA ILE A 28 3.67 -1.68 -14.71
C ILE A 28 3.97 -0.21 -15.00
N ARG A 29 2.93 0.62 -14.99
CA ARG A 29 2.96 2.06 -15.20
C ARG A 29 2.54 2.77 -13.91
N VAL A 30 3.47 3.51 -13.31
CA VAL A 30 3.29 4.16 -12.01
C VAL A 30 3.23 5.67 -12.19
N LEU A 31 2.13 6.29 -11.75
CA LEU A 31 2.01 7.74 -11.68
C LEU A 31 2.82 8.29 -10.51
N LEU A 32 3.82 9.13 -10.78
CA LEU A 32 4.67 9.74 -9.76
C LEU A 32 4.05 11.05 -9.27
N THR A 33 3.86 11.16 -7.96
CA THR A 33 3.38 12.40 -7.32
C THR A 33 4.52 13.35 -6.97
N THR A 34 4.20 14.59 -6.63
CA THR A 34 5.16 15.61 -6.16
C THR A 34 5.82 15.20 -4.84
N THR A 35 6.76 16.00 -4.34
CA THR A 35 7.39 15.83 -3.02
C THR A 35 6.36 15.55 -1.93
N ASP A 36 6.67 14.58 -1.05
CA ASP A 36 5.82 14.10 0.05
C ASP A 36 4.42 13.62 -0.37
N PHE A 37 4.29 13.13 -1.61
CA PHE A 37 3.06 12.55 -2.15
C PHE A 37 1.87 13.52 -2.25
N ASN A 38 2.15 14.82 -2.35
CA ASN A 38 1.12 15.87 -2.20
C ASN A 38 0.18 16.02 -3.40
N SER A 39 0.67 15.86 -4.62
CA SER A 39 -0.10 16.12 -5.85
C SER A 39 0.32 15.20 -6.98
N ARG A 40 -0.64 14.78 -7.79
CA ARG A 40 -0.40 14.06 -9.05
C ARG A 40 0.09 14.98 -10.18
N TYR A 41 -0.12 16.29 -10.05
CA TYR A 41 0.24 17.28 -11.05
C TYR A 41 1.47 18.08 -10.65
N HIS A 42 2.47 18.08 -11.53
CA HIS A 42 3.72 18.82 -11.42
C HIS A 42 3.64 20.09 -12.28
N GLN A 43 4.00 21.26 -11.74
CA GLN A 43 4.01 22.49 -12.55
C GLN A 43 5.18 22.50 -13.54
N GLU A 44 6.30 21.94 -13.12
CA GLU A 44 7.46 21.62 -13.93
C GLU A 44 8.14 20.36 -13.36
N ILE A 45 8.95 19.69 -14.18
CA ILE A 45 9.73 18.53 -13.76
C ILE A 45 11.17 18.71 -14.23
N THR A 46 12.12 18.68 -13.30
CA THR A 46 13.55 18.62 -13.61
C THR A 46 14.04 17.18 -13.49
N VAL A 47 14.61 16.66 -14.57
CA VAL A 47 15.14 15.30 -14.67
C VAL A 47 16.63 15.32 -15.00
N SER A 48 17.36 14.31 -14.53
CA SER A 48 18.78 14.14 -14.85
C SER A 48 19.09 12.70 -15.25
N TYR A 49 19.75 12.54 -16.40
CA TYR A 49 20.25 11.29 -16.95
C TYR A 49 21.36 11.57 -17.98
N ASP A 50 22.26 10.62 -18.24
CA ASP A 50 23.39 10.76 -19.18
C ASP A 50 24.25 12.03 -18.97
N GLY A 51 24.39 12.47 -17.72
CA GLY A 51 25.13 13.69 -17.36
C GLY A 51 24.45 14.99 -17.81
N LYS A 52 23.19 14.93 -18.25
CA LYS A 52 22.35 16.09 -18.58
C LYS A 52 21.35 16.36 -17.48
N GLU A 53 20.93 17.60 -17.41
CA GLU A 53 19.81 18.07 -16.59
C GLU A 53 18.85 18.84 -17.49
N ILE A 54 17.58 18.48 -17.46
CA ILE A 54 16.56 19.03 -18.34
C ILE A 54 15.32 19.32 -17.49
N THR A 55 14.82 20.55 -17.57
CA THR A 55 13.51 20.92 -17.02
C THR A 55 12.48 20.87 -18.13
N TYR A 56 11.31 20.31 -17.82
CA TYR A 56 10.15 20.30 -18.69
C TYR A 56 9.00 21.04 -18.04
N THR A 57 8.43 21.97 -18.80
CA THR A 57 7.14 22.62 -18.56
C THR A 57 6.08 22.08 -19.52
N ALA A 58 4.80 22.30 -19.23
CA ALA A 58 3.71 21.90 -20.14
C ALA A 58 3.87 22.49 -21.55
N GLU A 59 4.38 23.72 -21.67
CA GLU A 59 4.63 24.36 -22.97
C GLU A 59 5.75 23.67 -23.75
N GLU A 60 6.83 23.27 -23.09
CA GLU A 60 7.97 22.59 -23.73
C GLU A 60 7.61 21.18 -24.20
N VAL A 61 6.78 20.47 -23.43
CA VAL A 61 6.28 19.15 -23.81
C VAL A 61 5.33 19.25 -25.00
N LYS A 62 4.40 20.22 -25.00
CA LYS A 62 3.48 20.46 -26.14
C LYS A 62 4.23 20.79 -27.44
N LYS A 63 5.36 21.52 -27.37
CA LYS A 63 6.23 21.78 -28.53
C LYS A 63 6.85 20.51 -29.13
N GLN A 64 6.89 19.41 -28.38
CA GLN A 64 7.52 18.14 -28.76
C GLN A 64 6.51 17.03 -29.12
N GLY A 65 5.21 17.33 -29.17
CA GLY A 65 4.18 16.37 -29.61
C GLY A 65 3.35 15.77 -28.48
N ASP A 66 2.93 16.60 -27.52
CA ASP A 66 2.00 16.28 -26.41
C ASP A 66 2.43 15.15 -25.45
N LYS A 67 3.63 14.61 -25.62
CA LYS A 67 4.27 13.67 -24.70
C LYS A 67 5.78 13.65 -24.94
N VAL A 68 6.57 13.62 -23.87
CA VAL A 68 8.01 13.32 -23.93
C VAL A 68 8.24 11.97 -23.26
N ARG A 69 8.96 11.07 -23.94
CA ARG A 69 9.39 9.78 -23.39
C ARG A 69 10.91 9.73 -23.26
N ILE A 70 11.37 9.53 -22.04
CA ILE A 70 12.78 9.30 -21.71
C ILE A 70 12.97 7.78 -21.61
N PRO A 71 13.73 7.16 -22.53
CA PRO A 71 13.97 5.72 -22.49
C PRO A 71 14.78 5.32 -21.26
N ALA A 72 14.75 4.03 -20.92
CA ALA A 72 15.50 3.51 -19.79
C ALA A 72 17.00 3.81 -19.87
N GLN A 73 17.56 4.17 -18.72
CA GLN A 73 18.95 4.60 -18.57
C GLN A 73 19.70 3.61 -17.70
N LYS A 74 20.97 3.36 -18.00
CA LYS A 74 21.79 2.38 -17.28
C LYS A 74 21.87 2.67 -15.77
N ASP A 75 22.02 3.95 -15.43
CA ASP A 75 22.15 4.42 -14.04
C ASP A 75 20.83 5.00 -13.50
N GLY A 76 19.71 4.70 -14.18
CA GLY A 76 18.38 5.23 -13.89
C GLY A 76 18.19 6.70 -14.27
N ILE A 77 16.95 7.18 -14.09
CA ILE A 77 16.53 8.56 -14.38
C ILE A 77 16.26 9.25 -13.05
N ARG A 78 17.05 10.26 -12.70
CA ARG A 78 16.86 11.03 -11.48
C ARG A 78 15.82 12.12 -11.68
N ILE A 79 14.88 12.27 -10.74
CA ILE A 79 13.88 13.34 -10.79
C ILE A 79 14.20 14.37 -9.72
N LEU A 80 14.95 15.41 -10.10
CA LEU A 80 15.52 16.42 -9.20
C LEU A 80 14.46 17.28 -8.47
N SER A 81 13.29 17.41 -9.08
CA SER A 81 12.16 18.20 -8.57
C SER A 81 11.28 17.45 -7.57
N ILE A 82 11.58 16.18 -7.29
CA ILE A 82 10.90 15.35 -6.29
C ILE A 82 11.86 15.07 -5.13
N GLN A 83 11.37 15.15 -3.90
CA GLN A 83 12.03 14.61 -2.72
C GLN A 83 11.20 13.48 -2.11
N ARG A 84 11.90 12.46 -1.63
CA ARG A 84 11.40 11.28 -0.93
C ARG A 84 12.21 11.09 0.34
N GLN A 85 11.85 10.12 1.18
CA GLN A 85 12.56 9.86 2.43
C GLN A 85 14.06 9.54 2.24
N SER A 86 14.43 8.86 1.14
CA SER A 86 15.83 8.61 0.79
C SER A 86 16.53 9.75 0.02
N GLY A 87 15.89 10.93 -0.08
CA GLY A 87 16.38 12.08 -0.82
C GLY A 87 15.82 12.16 -2.25
N THR A 88 16.65 12.58 -3.21
CA THR A 88 16.24 12.69 -4.61
C THR A 88 16.13 11.30 -5.27
N PRO A 89 14.94 10.87 -5.70
CA PRO A 89 14.73 9.52 -6.21
C PRO A 89 15.33 9.32 -7.61
N VAL A 90 15.78 8.10 -7.88
CA VAL A 90 16.25 7.61 -9.18
C VAL A 90 15.32 6.50 -9.64
N TYR A 91 14.80 6.52 -10.87
CA TYR A 91 13.87 5.49 -11.34
C TYR A 91 14.49 4.61 -12.42
N ASP A 92 14.23 3.31 -12.32
CA ASP A 92 14.49 2.33 -13.38
C ASP A 92 13.41 2.43 -14.48
N GLY A 93 13.65 1.78 -15.61
CA GLY A 93 12.71 1.82 -16.73
C GLY A 93 12.64 3.20 -17.38
N SER A 94 11.54 3.49 -18.07
CA SER A 94 11.34 4.75 -18.79
C SER A 94 10.43 5.71 -18.03
N ILE A 95 10.54 7.00 -18.38
CA ILE A 95 9.68 8.07 -17.85
C ILE A 95 8.91 8.70 -19.01
N GLU A 96 7.60 8.83 -18.86
CA GLU A 96 6.73 9.62 -19.73
C GLU A 96 6.31 10.91 -19.00
N ILE A 97 6.38 12.03 -19.71
CA ILE A 97 5.99 13.36 -19.23
C ILE A 97 4.85 13.82 -20.13
N ILE A 98 3.67 14.04 -19.53
CA ILE A 98 2.42 14.26 -20.28
C ILE A 98 1.74 15.53 -19.77
N PRO A 99 1.43 16.52 -20.62
CA PRO A 99 0.74 17.73 -20.21
C PRO A 99 -0.77 17.46 -20.06
N LYS A 100 -1.34 17.88 -18.94
CA LYS A 100 -2.78 17.94 -18.65
C LYS A 100 -3.18 19.40 -18.40
N ALA A 101 -4.45 19.65 -18.08
CA ALA A 101 -4.94 21.03 -17.87
C ALA A 101 -4.37 21.65 -16.58
N GLU A 102 -4.15 20.82 -15.56
CA GLU A 102 -3.73 21.17 -14.21
C GLU A 102 -2.20 21.23 -14.04
N GLY A 103 -1.44 20.67 -14.99
CA GLY A 103 0.02 20.58 -14.94
C GLY A 103 0.55 19.43 -15.79
N LEU A 104 1.69 18.89 -15.42
CA LEU A 104 2.28 17.67 -15.97
C LEU A 104 1.93 16.47 -15.09
N ILE A 105 1.64 15.34 -15.72
CA ILE A 105 1.70 14.03 -15.05
C ILE A 105 2.97 13.32 -15.50
N ILE A 106 3.55 12.54 -14.58
CA ILE A 106 4.80 11.81 -14.79
C ILE A 106 4.51 10.32 -14.58
N VAL A 107 4.74 9.50 -15.59
CA VAL A 107 4.48 8.06 -15.53
C VAL A 107 5.80 7.31 -15.67
N ASN A 108 6.14 6.49 -14.68
CA ASN A 108 7.26 5.57 -14.73
C ASN A 108 6.80 4.20 -15.23
N GLU A 109 7.36 3.74 -16.33
CA GLU A 109 7.08 2.43 -16.92
C GLU A 109 8.29 1.51 -16.76
N LEU A 110 8.11 0.39 -16.07
CA LEU A 110 9.16 -0.56 -15.73
C LEU A 110 8.60 -1.97 -15.54
N PHE A 111 9.49 -2.96 -15.51
CA PHE A 111 9.13 -4.34 -15.20
C PHE A 111 8.69 -4.50 -13.74
N LEU A 112 7.72 -5.38 -13.50
CA LEU A 112 7.07 -5.54 -12.20
C LEU A 112 8.05 -5.98 -11.11
N GLU A 113 8.97 -6.91 -11.41
CA GLU A 113 9.98 -7.31 -10.41
C GLU A 113 10.89 -6.15 -10.00
N LYS A 114 11.22 -5.24 -10.94
CA LYS A 114 11.98 -4.03 -10.62
C LYS A 114 11.18 -3.04 -9.78
N TYR A 115 9.90 -2.86 -10.10
CA TYR A 115 8.98 -2.06 -9.29
C TYR A 115 8.96 -2.53 -7.83
N LEU A 116 8.85 -3.84 -7.61
CA LEU A 116 8.77 -4.43 -6.26
C LEU A 116 10.04 -4.20 -5.42
N THR A 117 11.22 -4.09 -6.03
CA THR A 117 12.46 -3.76 -5.28
C THR A 117 12.43 -2.38 -4.63
N ARG A 118 11.52 -1.49 -5.06
CA ARG A 118 11.29 -0.16 -4.47
C ARG A 118 10.02 -0.11 -3.63
N VAL A 119 9.02 -0.95 -3.90
CA VAL A 119 7.80 -1.04 -3.08
C VAL A 119 8.10 -1.68 -1.73
N VAL A 120 8.68 -2.89 -1.73
CA VAL A 120 8.90 -3.66 -0.49
C VAL A 120 9.64 -2.85 0.58
N PRO A 121 10.79 -2.19 0.30
CA PRO A 121 11.47 -1.39 1.33
C PRO A 121 10.80 -0.03 1.63
N SER A 122 9.87 0.43 0.79
CA SER A 122 9.08 1.63 1.06
C SER A 122 7.87 1.34 1.94
N GLU A 123 7.43 0.08 1.99
CA GLU A 123 6.25 -0.38 2.73
C GLU A 123 6.61 -1.12 4.01
N MET A 124 7.68 -1.91 3.98
CA MET A 124 8.11 -2.77 5.09
C MET A 124 9.59 -2.52 5.39
N PRO A 125 9.99 -2.29 6.65
CA PRO A 125 11.39 -2.10 7.01
C PRO A 125 12.22 -3.32 6.59
N ALA A 126 13.33 -3.14 5.86
CA ALA A 126 14.15 -4.28 5.46
C ALA A 126 14.98 -4.89 6.62
N THR A 127 14.82 -4.37 7.83
CA THR A 127 15.28 -5.01 9.07
C THR A 127 14.36 -6.13 9.53
N TYR A 128 13.14 -6.21 9.01
CA TYR A 128 12.22 -7.31 9.29
C TYR A 128 12.76 -8.63 8.78
N GLU A 129 12.24 -9.70 9.37
CA GLU A 129 12.63 -11.06 9.04
C GLU A 129 12.37 -11.39 7.58
N LYS A 130 13.25 -12.22 7.03
CA LYS A 130 13.26 -12.53 5.59
C LYS A 130 11.93 -13.11 5.09
N GLU A 131 11.30 -13.95 5.89
CA GLU A 131 10.02 -14.58 5.54
C GLU A 131 8.86 -13.58 5.55
N ALA A 132 8.90 -12.54 6.40
CA ALA A 132 7.96 -11.43 6.35
C ALA A 132 8.16 -10.57 5.09
N LEU A 133 9.41 -10.27 4.72
CA LEU A 133 9.73 -9.56 3.47
C LEU A 133 9.28 -10.35 2.22
N LYS A 134 9.36 -11.69 2.25
CA LYS A 134 8.82 -12.54 1.18
C LYS A 134 7.30 -12.48 1.11
N ALA A 135 6.61 -12.56 2.25
CA ALA A 135 5.16 -12.41 2.30
C ALA A 135 4.73 -11.05 1.74
N GLN A 136 5.43 -9.97 2.12
CA GLN A 136 5.21 -8.63 1.57
C GLN A 136 5.45 -8.57 0.06
N ALA A 137 6.51 -9.20 -0.45
CA ALA A 137 6.78 -9.23 -1.89
C ALA A 137 5.65 -9.93 -2.66
N VAL A 138 5.15 -11.07 -2.18
CA VAL A 138 4.03 -11.79 -2.80
C VAL A 138 2.74 -10.98 -2.75
N CYS A 139 2.39 -10.39 -1.60
CA CYS A 139 1.23 -9.49 -1.50
C CYS A 139 1.34 -8.32 -2.46
N ALA A 140 2.49 -7.63 -2.46
CA ALA A 140 2.71 -6.47 -3.30
C ALA A 140 2.65 -6.81 -4.79
N ARG A 141 3.23 -7.94 -5.21
CA ARG A 141 3.15 -8.43 -6.59
C ARG A 141 1.73 -8.73 -7.00
N THR A 142 0.98 -9.41 -6.13
CA THR A 142 -0.41 -9.78 -6.40
C THR A 142 -1.28 -8.54 -6.57
N TYR A 143 -1.14 -7.57 -5.65
CA TYR A 143 -1.87 -6.32 -5.72
C TYR A 143 -1.55 -5.56 -7.02
N ALA A 144 -0.27 -5.34 -7.31
CA ALA A 144 0.17 -4.68 -8.53
C ALA A 144 -0.35 -5.37 -9.80
N TRP A 145 -0.29 -6.71 -9.86
CA TRP A 145 -0.84 -7.48 -10.96
C TRP A 145 -2.35 -7.29 -11.12
N LYS A 146 -3.09 -7.31 -10.02
CA LYS A 146 -4.54 -7.03 -10.03
C LYS A 146 -4.85 -5.63 -10.57
N GLN A 147 -4.09 -4.62 -10.15
CA GLN A 147 -4.29 -3.24 -10.59
C GLN A 147 -3.98 -3.03 -12.08
N ILE A 148 -2.97 -3.71 -12.62
CA ILE A 148 -2.69 -3.74 -14.07
C ILE A 148 -3.90 -4.29 -14.86
N GLN A 149 -4.58 -5.30 -14.32
CA GLN A 149 -5.76 -5.89 -14.96
C GLN A 149 -7.00 -4.98 -14.87
N GLU A 150 -7.17 -4.24 -13.78
CA GLU A 150 -8.35 -3.39 -13.55
C GLU A 150 -8.29 -2.03 -14.24
N GLN A 151 -7.09 -1.52 -14.55
CA GLN A 151 -6.89 -0.26 -15.29
C GLN A 151 -7.60 0.96 -14.65
N ARG A 152 -7.60 1.03 -13.31
CA ARG A 152 -8.30 2.07 -12.54
C ARG A 152 -7.81 3.48 -12.83
N LEU A 153 -6.57 3.64 -13.28
CA LEU A 153 -5.97 4.94 -13.61
C LEU A 153 -5.74 5.13 -15.12
N HIS A 154 -6.48 4.43 -15.99
CA HIS A 154 -6.28 4.51 -17.45
C HIS A 154 -6.38 5.94 -18.02
N GLU A 155 -7.22 6.81 -17.46
CA GLU A 155 -7.34 8.23 -17.86
C GLU A 155 -6.04 9.03 -17.61
N LEU A 156 -5.26 8.59 -16.63
CA LEU A 156 -3.93 9.12 -16.28
C LEU A 156 -2.80 8.30 -16.92
N GLU A 157 -3.13 7.35 -17.80
CA GLU A 157 -2.19 6.49 -18.51
C GLU A 157 -1.25 5.71 -17.56
N ALA A 158 -1.78 5.34 -16.39
CA ALA A 158 -1.09 4.59 -15.35
C ALA A 158 -1.94 3.41 -14.86
N ASP A 159 -1.30 2.45 -14.20
CA ASP A 159 -1.94 1.32 -13.53
C ASP A 159 -2.16 1.62 -12.04
N VAL A 160 -1.16 2.25 -11.41
CA VAL A 160 -1.13 2.64 -9.97
C VAL A 160 -0.51 4.03 -9.79
N ASP A 161 -0.69 4.65 -8.63
CA ASP A 161 0.14 5.78 -8.19
C ASP A 161 1.16 5.37 -7.11
N ASP A 162 2.09 6.25 -6.78
CA ASP A 162 3.19 5.99 -5.83
C ASP A 162 2.85 6.25 -4.35
N THR A 163 1.55 6.39 -4.03
CA THR A 163 1.07 6.76 -2.70
C THR A 163 0.39 5.59 -1.97
N VAL A 164 0.01 5.83 -0.71
CA VAL A 164 -0.78 4.89 0.11
C VAL A 164 -2.17 4.55 -0.46
N ASN A 165 -2.64 5.25 -1.50
CA ASN A 165 -3.87 4.87 -2.21
C ASN A 165 -3.70 3.56 -3.00
N PHE A 166 -2.46 3.20 -3.32
CA PHE A 166 -2.09 1.94 -3.94
C PHE A 166 -1.00 1.29 -3.12
N GLN A 167 0.25 1.59 -3.45
CA GLN A 167 1.42 1.11 -2.74
C GLN A 167 2.48 2.19 -2.77
N VAL A 168 3.13 2.42 -1.64
CA VAL A 168 4.21 3.40 -1.54
C VAL A 168 5.37 2.94 -2.43
N TYR A 169 5.68 3.74 -3.45
CA TYR A 169 6.70 3.41 -4.44
C TYR A 169 7.81 4.46 -4.45
N GLY A 170 9.06 4.01 -4.30
CA GLY A 170 10.24 4.86 -4.43
C GLY A 170 10.45 5.85 -3.28
N ASN A 171 9.81 5.63 -2.12
CA ASN A 171 10.11 6.41 -0.92
C ASN A 171 11.50 6.08 -0.34
N MET A 172 11.91 4.82 -0.50
CA MET A 172 13.20 4.28 -0.10
C MET A 172 13.95 3.73 -1.32
N GLU A 173 15.28 3.83 -1.30
CA GLU A 173 16.14 3.15 -2.28
C GLU A 173 16.11 1.62 -2.09
N PRO A 174 16.36 0.82 -3.14
CA PRO A 174 16.43 -0.64 -3.02
C PRO A 174 17.38 -1.09 -1.92
N GLN A 175 16.89 -1.99 -1.05
CA GLN A 175 17.66 -2.56 0.04
C GLN A 175 17.93 -4.04 -0.22
N LYS A 176 19.11 -4.53 0.17
CA LYS A 176 19.57 -5.89 -0.16
C LYS A 176 18.58 -6.97 0.30
N ALA A 177 18.13 -6.92 1.56
CA ALA A 177 17.22 -7.92 2.11
C ALA A 177 15.86 -7.95 1.38
N ALA A 178 15.27 -6.78 1.15
CA ALA A 178 14.03 -6.65 0.38
C ALA A 178 14.19 -7.13 -1.07
N THR A 179 15.30 -6.78 -1.73
CA THR A 179 15.60 -7.21 -3.11
C THR A 179 15.77 -8.74 -3.20
N GLU A 180 16.42 -9.36 -2.21
CA GLU A 180 16.56 -10.82 -2.13
C GLU A 180 15.20 -11.50 -1.92
N ALA A 181 14.32 -10.94 -1.07
CA ALA A 181 12.97 -11.46 -0.87
C ALA A 181 12.09 -11.38 -2.13
N VAL A 182 12.15 -10.26 -2.87
CA VAL A 182 11.49 -10.10 -4.17
C VAL A 182 11.95 -11.18 -5.13
N ARG A 183 13.28 -11.35 -5.28
CA ARG A 183 13.87 -12.36 -6.17
C ARG A 183 13.53 -13.80 -5.78
N GLU A 184 13.54 -14.13 -4.49
CA GLU A 184 13.22 -15.49 -4.03
C GLU A 184 11.74 -15.86 -4.17
N THR A 185 10.88 -14.86 -4.40
CA THR A 185 9.45 -15.02 -4.66
C THR A 185 9.06 -14.55 -6.06
N GLU A 186 10.03 -14.47 -6.98
CA GLU A 186 9.83 -13.99 -8.35
C GLU A 186 8.65 -14.71 -9.01
N GLY A 187 7.74 -13.93 -9.60
CA GLY A 187 6.54 -14.43 -10.24
C GLY A 187 5.44 -14.95 -9.30
N GLN A 188 5.66 -15.09 -7.99
CA GLN A 188 4.66 -15.67 -7.09
C GLN A 188 3.59 -14.67 -6.68
N ILE A 189 2.34 -15.07 -6.87
CA ILE A 189 1.12 -14.30 -6.54
C ILE A 189 0.13 -15.15 -5.73
N LEU A 190 -0.76 -14.48 -5.02
CA LEU A 190 -1.89 -15.09 -4.33
C LEU A 190 -3.08 -15.21 -5.30
N CYS A 191 -3.59 -16.43 -5.43
CA CYS A 191 -4.76 -16.72 -6.24
C CYS A 191 -5.89 -17.32 -5.41
N GLN A 192 -7.12 -17.07 -5.83
CA GLN A 192 -8.30 -17.84 -5.41
C GLN A 192 -9.03 -18.28 -6.67
N ASN A 193 -9.28 -19.59 -6.80
CA ASN A 193 -9.89 -20.19 -7.99
C ASN A 193 -9.14 -19.87 -9.30
N GLY A 194 -7.82 -19.71 -9.24
CA GLY A 194 -6.96 -19.38 -10.39
C GLY A 194 -6.95 -17.90 -10.80
N GLU A 195 -7.63 -17.02 -10.06
CA GLU A 195 -7.60 -15.57 -10.28
C GLU A 195 -6.83 -14.87 -9.17
N ALA A 196 -6.07 -13.83 -9.53
CA ALA A 196 -5.33 -13.03 -8.56
C ALA A 196 -6.30 -12.31 -7.61
N VAL A 197 -5.98 -12.38 -6.31
CA VAL A 197 -6.76 -11.73 -5.25
C VAL A 197 -6.31 -10.29 -5.03
N GLU A 198 -7.16 -9.47 -4.41
CA GLU A 198 -6.72 -8.18 -3.87
C GLU A 198 -5.96 -8.39 -2.56
N ALA A 199 -4.63 -8.50 -2.65
CA ALA A 199 -3.76 -8.78 -1.52
C ALA A 199 -3.42 -7.51 -0.72
N TYR A 200 -4.39 -6.99 0.03
CA TYR A 200 -4.19 -5.83 0.91
C TYR A 200 -3.26 -6.13 2.09
N TYR A 201 -2.57 -5.10 2.56
CA TYR A 201 -1.70 -5.17 3.74
C TYR A 201 -1.64 -3.83 4.46
N PHE A 202 -1.31 -3.84 5.74
CA PHE A 202 -1.24 -2.65 6.59
C PHE A 202 -0.21 -2.86 7.70
N SER A 203 0.17 -1.79 8.41
CA SER A 203 1.22 -1.86 9.43
C SER A 203 0.87 -2.78 10.60
N THR A 204 0.00 -2.33 11.51
CA THR A 204 -0.21 -2.96 12.82
C THR A 204 -1.70 -3.16 13.09
N SER A 205 -2.14 -4.32 13.56
CA SER A 205 -3.57 -4.55 13.81
C SER A 205 -4.05 -4.00 15.15
N ALA A 206 -5.37 -3.89 15.30
CA ALA A 206 -6.01 -3.58 16.58
C ALA A 206 -6.17 -4.83 17.47
N GLY A 207 -5.40 -5.90 17.22
CA GLY A 207 -5.58 -7.25 17.76
C GLY A 207 -6.45 -8.16 16.87
N VAL A 208 -6.98 -7.62 15.77
CA VAL A 208 -7.82 -8.32 14.80
C VAL A 208 -7.71 -7.63 13.44
N THR A 209 -7.79 -8.39 12.33
CA THR A 209 -7.90 -7.84 10.98
C THR A 209 -9.36 -7.54 10.61
N SER A 210 -9.56 -6.81 9.51
CA SER A 210 -10.84 -6.47 8.90
C SER A 210 -11.04 -7.17 7.56
N THR A 211 -12.28 -7.09 7.08
CA THR A 211 -12.68 -7.39 5.71
C THR A 211 -12.77 -6.09 4.90
N ASP A 212 -12.93 -6.22 3.59
CA ASP A 212 -13.20 -5.13 2.64
C ASP A 212 -14.57 -4.43 2.83
N GLU A 213 -15.42 -4.93 3.73
CA GLU A 213 -16.68 -4.26 4.13
C GLU A 213 -16.44 -2.87 4.74
N ILE A 214 -15.25 -2.61 5.29
CA ILE A 214 -14.90 -1.28 5.83
C ILE A 214 -14.89 -0.20 4.73
N TRP A 215 -14.77 -0.60 3.47
CA TRP A 215 -14.82 0.25 2.28
C TRP A 215 -16.17 0.19 1.56
N GLY A 216 -17.19 -0.46 2.16
CA GLY A 216 -18.55 -0.50 1.63
C GLY A 216 -18.82 -1.61 0.63
N SER A 217 -18.00 -2.67 0.61
CA SER A 217 -18.34 -3.90 -0.13
C SER A 217 -19.60 -4.54 0.45
N ASP A 218 -20.57 -4.87 -0.41
CA ASP A 218 -21.84 -5.53 -0.01
C ASP A 218 -21.61 -6.99 0.43
N GLU A 219 -20.59 -7.65 -0.11
CA GLU A 219 -20.17 -9.00 0.27
C GLU A 219 -18.65 -9.03 0.41
N ALA A 220 -18.17 -9.33 1.63
CA ALA A 220 -16.75 -9.47 1.89
C ALA A 220 -16.09 -10.50 0.96
N ALA A 221 -14.93 -10.15 0.40
CA ALA A 221 -14.14 -11.07 -0.41
C ALA A 221 -13.84 -12.35 0.40
N PRO A 222 -14.11 -13.56 -0.13
CA PRO A 222 -14.04 -14.80 0.67
C PRO A 222 -12.66 -15.08 1.29
N TYR A 223 -11.60 -14.54 0.66
CA TYR A 223 -10.20 -14.62 1.11
C TYR A 223 -9.82 -13.55 2.16
N LEU A 224 -10.52 -12.42 2.23
CA LEU A 224 -10.31 -11.36 3.23
C LEU A 224 -11.26 -11.59 4.40
N ARG A 225 -10.80 -12.36 5.38
CA ARG A 225 -11.56 -12.56 6.63
C ARG A 225 -10.86 -11.90 7.79
N SER A 226 -11.69 -11.41 8.72
CA SER A 226 -11.23 -10.99 10.04
C SER A 226 -10.58 -12.17 10.77
N VAL A 227 -9.30 -12.04 11.11
CA VAL A 227 -8.54 -12.99 11.90
C VAL A 227 -8.00 -12.32 13.17
N PRO A 228 -8.09 -12.96 14.35
CA PRO A 228 -7.45 -12.45 15.56
C PRO A 228 -5.93 -12.43 15.36
N CYS A 229 -5.28 -11.28 15.53
CA CYS A 229 -3.84 -11.10 15.37
C CYS A 229 -3.20 -10.71 16.70
N LYS A 230 -2.74 -11.70 17.47
CA LYS A 230 -2.06 -11.47 18.76
C LYS A 230 -0.60 -11.08 18.59
N PHE A 231 -0.05 -11.28 17.40
CA PHE A 231 1.34 -11.00 17.08
C PHE A 231 1.66 -9.50 17.22
N ASP A 232 0.67 -8.62 17.04
CA ASP A 232 0.83 -7.17 17.17
C ASP A 232 0.74 -6.64 18.59
N GLU A 233 0.40 -7.47 19.59
CA GLU A 233 -0.02 -6.99 20.92
C GLU A 233 1.06 -6.12 21.60
N GLU A 234 2.33 -6.38 21.33
CA GLU A 234 3.46 -5.63 21.92
C GLU A 234 4.03 -4.51 21.05
N GLU A 235 3.49 -4.31 19.85
CA GLU A 235 3.93 -3.23 18.98
C GLU A 235 3.53 -1.86 19.56
N PRO A 236 4.38 -0.81 19.45
CA PRO A 236 4.04 0.54 19.90
C PRO A 236 2.70 1.04 19.34
N TRP A 237 2.43 0.77 18.06
CA TRP A 237 1.20 1.16 17.37
C TRP A 237 -0.03 0.32 17.72
N SER A 238 0.10 -0.75 18.51
CA SER A 238 -1.04 -1.58 18.94
C SER A 238 -2.06 -0.80 19.79
N SER A 239 -1.63 0.29 20.42
CA SER A 239 -2.48 1.25 21.12
C SER A 239 -1.88 2.66 21.03
N TRP A 240 -2.72 3.67 20.93
CA TRP A 240 -2.29 5.06 20.91
C TRP A 240 -3.38 6.00 21.44
N ILE A 241 -2.97 7.20 21.83
CA ILE A 241 -3.86 8.26 22.28
C ILE A 241 -3.47 9.60 21.64
N VAL A 242 -4.47 10.39 21.27
CA VAL A 242 -4.28 11.77 20.81
C VAL A 242 -5.40 12.66 21.32
N GLU A 243 -5.09 13.90 21.64
CA GLU A 243 -6.07 14.92 21.98
C GLU A 243 -6.23 15.90 20.81
N LEU A 244 -7.43 15.95 20.23
CA LEU A 244 -7.78 16.85 19.15
C LEU A 244 -8.44 18.12 19.72
N PRO A 245 -7.93 19.32 19.39
CA PRO A 245 -8.60 20.57 19.73
C PRO A 245 -10.01 20.60 19.16
N TRP A 246 -11.03 20.91 19.97
CA TRP A 246 -12.42 20.94 19.46
C TRP A 246 -12.62 21.93 18.31
N LYS A 247 -11.90 23.06 18.37
CA LYS A 247 -11.86 24.08 17.32
C LYS A 247 -11.49 23.50 15.96
N MET A 248 -10.58 22.52 15.91
CA MET A 248 -10.16 21.85 14.68
C MET A 248 -11.33 21.16 14.00
N LEU A 249 -12.18 20.48 14.78
CA LEU A 249 -13.36 19.79 14.25
C LEU A 249 -14.45 20.77 13.83
N GLU A 250 -14.59 21.89 14.54
CA GLU A 250 -15.47 22.99 14.13
C GLU A 250 -15.06 23.63 12.81
N ASP A 251 -13.76 23.75 12.53
CA ASP A 251 -13.31 24.31 11.26
C ASP A 251 -13.55 23.32 10.12
N ARG A 252 -13.37 22.01 10.36
CA ARG A 252 -13.68 20.95 9.38
C ARG A 252 -15.16 20.81 9.06
N ILE A 253 -16.06 20.98 10.04
CA ILE A 253 -17.51 20.86 9.79
C ILE A 253 -18.03 22.03 8.93
N ARG A 254 -17.42 23.22 9.01
CA ARG A 254 -17.79 24.38 8.17
C ARG A 254 -17.55 24.15 6.68
N GLU A 255 -16.63 23.25 6.35
CA GLU A 255 -16.39 22.84 4.96
C GLU A 255 -17.45 21.82 4.47
N LYS A 256 -18.22 21.22 5.39
CA LYS A 256 -19.21 20.17 5.12
C LYS A 256 -20.67 20.64 5.27
N GLY A 257 -20.94 21.80 5.87
CA GLY A 257 -22.30 22.28 6.15
C GLY A 257 -22.38 23.77 6.52
N GLU A 258 -23.58 24.22 6.90
CA GLU A 258 -23.84 25.62 7.30
C GLU A 258 -23.60 25.89 8.79
N GLY A 259 -23.45 24.82 9.57
CA GLY A 259 -23.12 24.82 10.99
C GLY A 259 -21.74 25.39 11.30
N THR A 260 -21.61 26.04 12.46
CA THR A 260 -20.34 26.65 12.89
C THR A 260 -19.92 26.28 14.30
N VAL A 261 -20.85 25.78 15.12
CA VAL A 261 -20.62 25.33 16.50
C VAL A 261 -20.91 23.84 16.56
N LEU A 262 -19.87 23.04 16.77
CA LEU A 262 -20.00 21.59 16.85
C LEU A 262 -20.53 21.21 18.24
N ARG A 263 -21.59 20.40 18.28
CA ARG A 263 -22.26 19.92 19.49
C ARG A 263 -21.80 18.53 19.89
N SER A 264 -21.72 17.60 18.93
CA SER A 264 -21.29 16.23 19.18
C SER A 264 -20.58 15.62 17.96
N VAL A 265 -19.75 14.63 18.26
CA VAL A 265 -19.13 13.73 17.28
C VAL A 265 -19.29 12.32 17.84
N THR A 266 -20.00 11.45 17.12
CA THR A 266 -20.37 10.12 17.61
C THR A 266 -20.18 9.08 16.52
N VAL A 267 -19.53 7.96 16.83
CA VAL A 267 -19.50 6.80 15.94
C VAL A 267 -20.88 6.15 15.95
N THR A 268 -21.54 6.11 14.80
CA THR A 268 -22.91 5.58 14.65
C THR A 268 -22.93 4.17 14.08
N ARG A 269 -21.85 3.74 13.39
CA ARG A 269 -21.72 2.40 12.84
C ARG A 269 -20.29 1.88 12.93
N ARG A 270 -20.17 0.58 13.17
CA ARG A 270 -18.90 -0.17 13.15
C ARG A 270 -19.04 -1.40 12.27
N SER A 271 -17.93 -1.85 11.68
CA SER A 271 -17.82 -3.16 11.01
C SER A 271 -17.89 -4.31 12.02
N GLU A 272 -17.97 -5.55 11.54
CA GLU A 272 -17.91 -6.77 12.38
C GLU A 272 -16.63 -6.81 13.24
N SER A 273 -15.50 -6.37 12.68
CA SER A 273 -14.21 -6.31 13.37
C SER A 273 -14.10 -5.16 14.39
N GLY A 274 -15.02 -4.20 14.38
CA GLY A 274 -15.07 -3.06 15.32
C GLY A 274 -14.51 -1.73 14.78
N ALA A 275 -14.07 -1.66 13.52
CA ALA A 275 -13.64 -0.42 12.88
C ALA A 275 -14.83 0.53 12.69
N ALA A 276 -14.65 1.83 12.93
CA ALA A 276 -15.68 2.84 12.69
C ALA A 276 -15.95 2.98 11.18
N THR A 277 -17.22 2.82 10.77
CA THR A 277 -17.66 2.90 9.37
C THR A 277 -18.69 3.99 9.10
N ALA A 278 -19.26 4.59 10.15
CA ALA A 278 -19.98 5.85 10.08
C ALA A 278 -19.81 6.68 11.35
N LEU A 279 -19.65 7.99 11.18
CA LEU A 279 -19.53 8.97 12.24
C LEU A 279 -20.47 10.14 11.97
N GLU A 280 -21.29 10.48 12.95
CA GLU A 280 -22.18 11.63 12.90
C GLU A 280 -21.54 12.81 13.64
N ALA A 281 -21.44 13.94 12.95
CA ALA A 281 -21.06 15.22 13.51
C ALA A 281 -22.27 16.15 13.50
N VAL A 282 -22.73 16.57 14.68
CA VAL A 282 -23.91 17.43 14.85
C VAL A 282 -23.46 18.84 15.18
N SER A 283 -23.92 19.82 14.41
CA SER A 283 -23.66 21.25 14.60
C SER A 283 -24.84 21.98 15.25
N ASP A 284 -24.76 23.31 15.31
CA ASP A 284 -25.84 24.16 15.76
C ASP A 284 -27.04 24.23 14.80
N LYS A 285 -26.83 23.93 13.51
CA LYS A 285 -27.84 24.07 12.45
C LYS A 285 -28.19 22.77 11.74
N ASP A 286 -27.23 21.88 11.59
CA ASP A 286 -27.31 20.68 10.77
C ASP A 286 -26.51 19.51 11.38
N SER A 287 -26.54 18.37 10.71
CA SER A 287 -25.73 17.20 11.04
C SER A 287 -25.18 16.62 9.74
N CYS A 288 -23.94 16.12 9.78
CA CYS A 288 -23.38 15.36 8.66
C CYS A 288 -23.02 13.95 9.10
N ILE A 289 -23.31 12.98 8.23
CA ILE A 289 -22.81 11.62 8.36
C ILE A 289 -21.56 11.53 7.50
N ILE A 290 -20.45 11.16 8.13
CA ILE A 290 -19.17 10.87 7.49
C ILE A 290 -19.09 9.35 7.38
N GLU A 291 -19.20 8.87 6.15
CA GLU A 291 -19.23 7.45 5.81
C GLU A 291 -17.80 6.94 5.53
N ASN A 292 -17.59 5.64 5.74
CA ASN A 292 -16.33 4.89 5.53
C ASN A 292 -15.14 5.28 6.42
N GLU A 293 -14.22 4.34 6.57
CA GLU A 293 -13.07 4.46 7.48
C GLU A 293 -12.12 5.61 7.10
N TYR A 294 -11.91 5.82 5.79
CA TYR A 294 -10.95 6.79 5.27
C TYR A 294 -11.41 8.23 5.53
N GLU A 295 -12.65 8.58 5.19
CA GLU A 295 -13.18 9.92 5.42
C GLU A 295 -13.33 10.22 6.92
N ILE A 296 -13.62 9.20 7.74
CA ILE A 296 -13.61 9.33 9.21
C ILE A 296 -12.21 9.65 9.72
N ARG A 297 -11.18 8.90 9.30
CA ARG A 297 -9.78 9.14 9.70
C ARG A 297 -9.27 10.48 9.20
N LYS A 298 -9.70 10.92 8.02
CA LYS A 298 -9.40 12.26 7.47
C LYS A 298 -10.09 13.37 8.26
N PHE A 299 -11.36 13.19 8.62
CA PHE A 299 -12.08 14.15 9.46
C PHE A 299 -11.49 14.27 10.87
N LEU A 300 -10.95 13.17 11.40
CA LEU A 300 -10.27 13.12 12.71
C LEU A 300 -8.74 13.24 12.61
N ALA A 301 -8.20 13.66 11.47
CA ALA A 301 -6.76 13.73 11.24
C ALA A 301 -6.04 14.58 12.32
N PRO A 302 -5.00 14.08 12.99
CA PRO A 302 -4.32 14.75 14.09
C PRO A 302 -3.26 15.77 13.61
N VAL A 303 -3.61 16.63 12.65
CA VAL A 303 -2.68 17.62 12.07
C VAL A 303 -2.19 18.60 13.14
N ASN A 304 -0.87 18.72 13.29
CA ASN A 304 -0.20 19.52 14.34
C ASN A 304 -0.50 19.06 15.78
N CYS A 305 -0.93 17.81 15.97
CA CYS A 305 -1.05 17.17 17.27
C CYS A 305 0.08 16.13 17.45
N MET A 306 0.34 15.74 18.69
CA MET A 306 1.21 14.61 19.00
C MET A 306 0.37 13.40 19.39
N ILE A 307 0.77 12.24 18.90
CA ILE A 307 0.19 10.94 19.21
C ILE A 307 1.14 10.23 20.17
N THR A 308 0.63 9.81 21.32
CA THR A 308 1.37 8.96 22.26
C THR A 308 1.07 7.50 21.95
N GLU A 309 2.09 6.73 21.58
CA GLU A 309 2.02 5.28 21.31
C GLU A 309 2.04 4.46 22.62
N LYS A 310 1.84 3.14 22.53
CA LYS A 310 1.74 2.24 23.70
C LYS A 310 2.97 2.31 24.62
N ASP A 311 4.15 2.47 24.03
CA ASP A 311 5.44 2.54 24.72
C ASP A 311 5.77 3.95 25.26
N GLY A 312 4.91 4.94 25.00
CA GLY A 312 5.12 6.34 25.36
C GLY A 312 5.89 7.15 24.33
N THR A 313 6.22 6.58 23.16
CA THR A 313 6.80 7.32 22.04
C THR A 313 5.81 8.37 21.54
N GLU A 314 6.32 9.57 21.24
CA GLU A 314 5.54 10.70 20.74
C GLU A 314 5.80 10.88 19.25
N THR A 315 4.76 10.66 18.44
CA THR A 315 4.80 10.79 16.98
C THR A 315 3.92 11.94 16.52
N ALA A 316 4.44 12.78 15.59
CA ALA A 316 3.66 13.86 15.01
C ALA A 316 2.47 13.32 14.19
N GLY A 317 1.29 13.88 14.40
CA GLY A 317 0.09 13.46 13.70
C GLY A 317 0.06 13.88 12.23
N GLY A 318 -0.47 12.99 11.40
CA GLY A 318 -0.54 13.15 9.94
C GLY A 318 -1.89 13.64 9.41
N SER A 319 -2.07 13.47 8.09
CA SER A 319 -3.29 13.79 7.35
C SER A 319 -4.43 12.79 7.53
N LEU A 320 -4.16 11.67 8.23
CA LEU A 320 -5.13 10.65 8.62
C LEU A 320 -4.90 10.29 10.09
N LEU A 321 -5.99 10.01 10.80
CA LEU A 321 -5.94 9.30 12.07
C LEU A 321 -5.31 7.90 11.86
N PRO A 322 -4.51 7.35 12.79
CA PRO A 322 -3.74 6.12 12.54
C PRO A 322 -4.58 4.93 12.07
N SER A 323 -5.77 4.73 12.65
CA SER A 323 -6.71 3.67 12.26
C SER A 323 -8.16 4.10 12.52
N ALA A 324 -9.11 3.27 12.06
CA ALA A 324 -10.53 3.43 12.37
C ALA A 324 -10.97 2.68 13.65
N TYR A 325 -10.04 2.09 14.40
CA TYR A 325 -10.32 1.39 15.65
C TYR A 325 -10.06 2.31 16.83
N PHE A 326 -11.07 3.10 17.20
CA PHE A 326 -10.94 4.07 18.28
C PHE A 326 -12.21 4.27 19.10
N GLU A 327 -12.02 4.87 20.27
CA GLU A 327 -13.03 5.41 21.16
C GLU A 327 -12.85 6.93 21.29
N LEU A 328 -13.97 7.63 21.49
CA LEU A 328 -14.02 9.08 21.57
C LEU A 328 -14.52 9.50 22.95
N GLU A 329 -13.80 10.42 23.60
CA GLU A 329 -14.18 10.97 24.89
C GLU A 329 -13.97 12.49 24.92
N ARG A 330 -14.94 13.22 25.47
CA ARG A 330 -14.78 14.66 25.74
C ARG A 330 -13.97 14.86 27.00
N THR A 331 -12.86 15.58 26.89
CA THR A 331 -11.99 15.90 28.03
C THR A 331 -12.55 17.08 28.84
N GLN A 332 -12.05 17.25 30.07
CA GLN A 332 -12.49 18.32 30.97
C GLN A 332 -12.18 19.73 30.43
N ASN A 333 -11.14 19.88 29.61
CA ASN A 333 -10.80 21.13 28.94
C ASN A 333 -11.63 21.39 27.66
N GLY A 334 -12.57 20.49 27.32
CA GLY A 334 -13.46 20.64 26.18
C GLY A 334 -12.85 20.21 24.84
N ASN A 335 -11.70 19.52 24.82
CA ASN A 335 -11.15 18.89 23.63
C ASN A 335 -11.76 17.49 23.40
N LEU A 336 -11.32 16.81 22.34
CA LEU A 336 -11.71 15.43 22.04
C LEU A 336 -10.50 14.52 22.20
N GLN A 337 -10.54 13.62 23.18
CA GLN A 337 -9.56 12.56 23.31
C GLN A 337 -9.98 11.38 22.42
N VAL A 338 -9.02 10.88 21.64
CA VAL A 338 -9.18 9.71 20.79
C VAL A 338 -8.22 8.65 21.31
N ARG A 339 -8.76 7.52 21.75
CA ARG A 339 -7.99 6.33 22.13
C ARG A 339 -8.14 5.31 21.04
N GLY A 340 -7.07 4.98 20.33
CA GLY A 340 -7.12 4.06 19.21
C GLY A 340 -6.16 2.89 19.32
N LYS A 341 -6.30 1.97 18.37
CA LYS A 341 -5.52 0.73 18.29
C LYS A 341 -5.11 0.44 16.85
N GLY A 342 -3.92 -0.09 16.65
CA GLY A 342 -3.38 -0.41 15.34
C GLY A 342 -3.07 0.81 14.48
N TYR A 343 -2.48 0.55 13.32
CA TYR A 343 -2.08 1.54 12.33
C TYR A 343 -2.35 1.01 10.91
N GLY A 344 -3.12 1.76 10.15
CA GLY A 344 -3.61 1.39 8.82
C GLY A 344 -5.07 0.96 8.80
N HIS A 345 -5.53 0.50 7.63
CA HIS A 345 -6.93 0.15 7.39
C HIS A 345 -7.32 -1.21 8.00
N GLY A 346 -6.37 -2.10 8.27
CA GLY A 346 -6.61 -3.36 8.98
C GLY A 346 -7.02 -4.55 8.11
N VAL A 347 -7.07 -4.42 6.78
CA VAL A 347 -7.54 -5.47 5.85
C VAL A 347 -6.38 -6.27 5.29
N GLY A 348 -6.50 -7.60 5.26
CA GLY A 348 -5.46 -8.48 4.75
C GLY A 348 -4.31 -8.69 5.75
N MET A 349 -3.07 -8.57 5.27
CA MET A 349 -1.88 -8.93 6.06
C MET A 349 -1.39 -7.78 6.95
N SER A 350 -1.20 -8.03 8.24
CA SER A 350 -0.44 -7.12 9.12
C SER A 350 1.05 -7.34 8.91
N GLN A 351 1.79 -6.24 8.67
CA GLN A 351 3.24 -6.26 8.45
C GLN A 351 4.01 -6.62 9.72
N THR A 352 3.68 -5.98 10.85
CA THR A 352 4.28 -6.33 12.14
C THR A 352 3.89 -7.73 12.57
N GLY A 353 2.64 -8.13 12.33
CA GLY A 353 2.18 -9.50 12.61
C GLY A 353 2.96 -10.54 11.80
N ALA A 354 3.19 -10.28 10.51
CA ALA A 354 4.02 -11.13 9.65
C ALA A 354 5.48 -11.23 10.15
N ASP A 355 6.07 -10.11 10.59
CA ASP A 355 7.42 -10.09 11.16
C ASP A 355 7.51 -10.95 12.44
N LYS A 356 6.57 -10.77 13.37
CA LYS A 356 6.50 -11.58 14.60
C LYS A 356 6.20 -13.05 14.35
N MET A 357 5.44 -13.39 13.32
CA MET A 357 5.29 -14.78 12.88
C MET A 357 6.62 -15.33 12.34
N ALA A 358 7.32 -14.58 11.49
CA ALA A 358 8.61 -15.00 10.97
C ALA A 358 9.66 -15.17 12.10
N GLU A 359 9.69 -14.29 13.10
CA GLU A 359 10.53 -14.43 14.30
C GLU A 359 10.24 -15.74 15.07
N GLN A 360 9.00 -16.23 15.01
CA GLN A 360 8.57 -17.50 15.62
C GLN A 360 8.79 -18.72 14.72
N GLY A 361 9.40 -18.55 13.54
CA GLY A 361 9.81 -19.62 12.64
C GLY A 361 8.79 -20.00 11.57
N TYR A 362 7.73 -19.20 11.40
CA TYR A 362 6.77 -19.40 10.30
C TYR A 362 7.42 -19.00 8.97
N ASP A 363 7.20 -19.80 7.93
CA ASP A 363 7.60 -19.43 6.58
C ASP A 363 6.60 -18.47 5.93
N TYR A 364 6.99 -17.82 4.82
CA TYR A 364 6.12 -16.84 4.17
C TYR A 364 4.78 -17.41 3.67
N ARG A 365 4.70 -18.72 3.35
CA ARG A 365 3.42 -19.33 2.94
C ARG A 365 2.51 -19.51 4.13
N GLU A 366 3.05 -19.95 5.26
CA GLU A 366 2.28 -20.06 6.51
C GLU A 366 1.78 -18.69 6.99
N ILE A 367 2.58 -17.63 6.82
CA ILE A 367 2.17 -16.24 7.07
C ILE A 367 1.00 -15.85 6.15
N LEU A 368 1.12 -16.10 4.85
CA LEU A 368 0.07 -15.75 3.88
C LEU A 368 -1.22 -16.55 4.13
N ASP A 369 -1.13 -17.85 4.43
CA ASP A 369 -2.28 -18.72 4.76
C ASP A 369 -2.98 -18.31 6.07
N TYR A 370 -2.26 -17.66 6.98
CA TYR A 370 -2.84 -17.13 8.21
C TYR A 370 -3.72 -15.90 7.95
N PHE A 371 -3.25 -14.97 7.10
CA PHE A 371 -3.96 -13.72 6.81
C PHE A 371 -5.00 -13.83 5.69
N PHE A 372 -4.79 -14.72 4.73
CA PHE A 372 -5.68 -14.91 3.58
C PHE A 372 -6.25 -16.34 3.56
N ARG A 373 -7.57 -16.47 3.44
CA ARG A 373 -8.22 -17.79 3.46
C ARG A 373 -8.44 -18.39 2.08
N ASN A 374 -8.26 -19.70 1.99
CA ASN A 374 -8.53 -20.49 0.77
C ASN A 374 -7.82 -19.89 -0.47
N ILE A 375 -6.57 -19.47 -0.26
CA ILE A 375 -5.69 -18.98 -1.32
C ILE A 375 -4.70 -20.07 -1.72
N THR A 376 -4.12 -19.90 -2.91
CA THR A 376 -2.97 -20.66 -3.40
C THR A 376 -1.88 -19.70 -3.82
N VAL A 377 -0.62 -20.05 -3.56
CA VAL A 377 0.52 -19.34 -4.15
C VAL A 377 0.81 -19.95 -5.51
N GLU A 378 0.63 -19.15 -6.56
CA GLU A 378 0.82 -19.56 -7.95
C GLU A 378 1.85 -18.64 -8.63
N ASN A 379 2.42 -19.09 -9.75
CA ASN A 379 3.27 -18.22 -10.55
C ASN A 379 2.41 -17.44 -11.56
N LEU A 380 2.79 -16.19 -11.83
CA LEU A 380 2.30 -15.40 -12.95
C LEU A 380 2.39 -16.24 -14.24
N GLY A 381 1.25 -16.34 -14.93
CA GLY A 381 1.02 -17.19 -16.10
C GLY A 381 0.72 -16.37 -17.35
#